data_AF-A0A0J8S3D1-F1
#
_entry.id   AF-A0A0J8S3D1-F1
#
_cell.length_a   1.000
_cell.length_b   1.000
_cell.length_c   1.000
_cell.angle_alpha   90.00
_cell.angle_beta   90.00
_cell.angle_gamma   90.00
#
_symmetry.space_group_name_H-M   'P 1'
#
loop_
_entity.id
_entity.type
_entity.pdbx_description
1 polymer ?
#
loop_
_entity_poly.entity_id
_entity_poly.type
_entity_poly.pdbx_seq_one_letter_code
_entity_poly.pdbx_strand_id
1 'polypeptide(L)'
;MKQEVDPLIRKYGTENPPPPSRYFTIANGPGHGNFHMVQKVFQGAFEFDILLSSGSAGQPLTSDVLSKEIKTTAQAFEDKFKEIYSPMKPFDSPKYLPFSKAMLSNLVGGIGYFYGDSIVDRSNAPEYDEEDEGFWEGTAEARARAKLLPSDPAELFTSIPSRPILPSRVPLG
;
A
#
# COMPACT_ATOMS: atom_id res chain seq x y z
N MET A 1 -22.54 13.70 4.70
CA MET A 1 -23.42 12.65 5.26
C MET A 1 -24.78 13.17 5.69
N LYS A 2 -24.91 14.20 6.53
CA LYS A 2 -26.22 14.71 6.98
C LYS A 2 -27.19 15.06 5.81
N GLN A 3 -26.67 15.69 4.77
CA GLN A 3 -27.43 16.03 3.55
C GLN A 3 -27.99 14.82 2.77
N GLU A 4 -27.40 13.64 2.91
CA GLU A 4 -27.83 12.40 2.22
C GLU A 4 -28.74 11.54 3.11
N VAL A 5 -28.57 11.63 4.42
CA VAL A 5 -29.33 10.87 5.42
C VAL A 5 -30.68 11.53 5.71
N ASP A 6 -30.73 12.87 5.78
CA ASP A 6 -31.96 13.61 6.08
C ASP A 6 -33.10 13.35 5.07
N PRO A 7 -32.86 13.28 3.74
CA PRO A 7 -33.88 12.90 2.77
C PRO A 7 -34.39 11.46 2.94
N LEU A 8 -33.52 10.53 3.32
CA LEU A 8 -33.88 9.13 3.57
C LEU A 8 -34.75 9.00 4.83
N ILE A 9 -34.41 9.70 5.92
CA ILE A 9 -35.21 9.74 7.14
C ILE A 9 -36.57 10.38 6.88
N ARG A 10 -36.63 11.48 6.11
CA ARG A 10 -37.90 12.11 5.70
C ARG A 10 -38.78 11.20 4.86
N LYS A 11 -38.18 10.35 4.02
CA LYS A 11 -38.91 9.47 3.09
C LYS A 11 -39.43 8.19 3.75
N TYR A 12 -38.66 7.60 4.66
CA TYR A 12 -38.96 6.28 5.23
C TYR A 12 -39.39 6.30 6.70
N GLY A 13 -39.22 7.44 7.39
CA GLY A 13 -39.54 7.57 8.82
C GLY A 13 -38.66 6.70 9.71
N THR A 14 -38.98 6.70 11.02
CA THR A 14 -38.29 5.88 12.03
C THR A 14 -38.84 4.47 12.16
N GLU A 15 -40.06 4.23 11.66
CA GLU A 15 -40.79 2.96 11.80
C GLU A 15 -40.34 1.90 10.78
N ASN A 16 -39.77 2.29 9.63
CA ASN A 16 -39.30 1.37 8.60
C ASN A 16 -38.05 1.92 7.87
N PRO A 17 -36.91 2.05 8.56
CA PRO A 17 -35.71 2.61 7.96
C PRO A 17 -35.18 1.70 6.84
N PRO A 18 -34.63 2.27 5.74
CA PRO A 18 -33.90 1.48 4.76
C PRO A 18 -32.72 0.73 5.40
N PRO A 19 -32.19 -0.32 4.74
CA PRO A 19 -31.04 -1.06 5.24
C PRO A 19 -29.88 -0.13 5.57
N PRO A 20 -29.11 -0.38 6.66
CA PRO A 20 -28.01 0.48 7.09
C PRO A 20 -27.03 0.84 5.97
N SER A 21 -26.77 -0.10 5.06
CA SER A 21 -25.88 0.10 3.91
C SER A 21 -26.28 1.27 3.01
N ARG A 22 -27.58 1.59 2.92
CA ARG A 22 -28.10 2.73 2.13
C ARG A 22 -27.78 4.09 2.76
N TYR A 23 -27.64 4.16 4.08
CA TYR A 23 -27.27 5.41 4.76
C TYR A 23 -25.79 5.77 4.57
N PHE A 24 -24.95 4.77 4.31
CA PHE A 24 -23.49 4.94 4.16
C PHE A 24 -23.03 4.84 2.70
N THR A 25 -23.97 4.90 1.75
CA THR A 25 -23.62 4.97 0.33
C THR A 25 -23.44 6.43 -0.08
N ILE A 26 -22.36 6.73 -0.78
CA ILE A 26 -22.13 8.05 -1.36
C ILE A 26 -23.18 8.38 -2.43
N ALA A 27 -23.52 9.66 -2.54
CA ALA A 27 -24.39 10.12 -3.60
C ALA A 27 -23.80 9.78 -4.98
N ASN A 28 -24.65 9.27 -5.87
CA ASN A 28 -24.25 9.04 -7.25
C ASN A 28 -24.33 10.37 -8.03
N GLY A 29 -23.21 11.08 -8.07
CA GLY A 29 -23.08 12.34 -8.79
C GLY A 29 -21.68 12.48 -9.40
N PRO A 30 -21.34 11.70 -10.44
CA PRO A 30 -20.05 11.85 -11.09
C PRO A 30 -19.95 13.25 -11.70
N GLY A 31 -18.90 13.98 -11.33
CA GLY A 31 -18.59 15.31 -11.85
C GLY A 31 -17.25 15.32 -12.60
N HIS A 32 -16.85 16.52 -13.03
CA HIS A 32 -15.52 16.74 -13.59
C HIS A 32 -14.47 16.75 -12.46
N GLY A 33 -13.33 16.10 -12.69
CA GLY A 33 -12.23 16.05 -11.73
C GLY A 33 -11.22 14.97 -12.11
N ASN A 34 -10.13 14.90 -11.35
CA ASN A 34 -9.11 13.86 -11.45
C ASN A 34 -9.25 12.79 -10.35
N PHE A 35 -10.20 12.96 -9.42
CA PHE A 35 -10.53 12.00 -8.37
C PHE A 35 -11.94 11.48 -8.57
N HIS A 36 -12.05 10.16 -8.73
CA HIS A 36 -13.32 9.47 -8.88
C HIS A 36 -13.42 8.34 -7.86
N MET A 37 -14.58 8.22 -7.21
CA MET A 37 -14.84 7.15 -6.25
C MET A 37 -15.99 6.29 -6.75
N VAL A 38 -15.79 4.98 -6.73
CA VAL A 38 -16.81 3.99 -7.10
C VAL A 38 -17.11 3.14 -5.87
N GLN A 39 -18.34 3.23 -5.37
CA GLN A 39 -18.82 2.41 -4.26
C GLN A 39 -19.84 1.39 -4.78
N LYS A 40 -19.59 0.10 -4.51
CA LYS A 40 -20.51 -1.00 -4.82
C LYS A 40 -20.86 -1.73 -3.53
N VAL A 41 -22.15 -2.00 -3.31
CA VAL A 41 -22.67 -2.70 -2.13
C VAL A 41 -23.34 -3.97 -2.60
N PHE A 42 -22.88 -5.13 -2.11
CA PHE A 42 -23.38 -6.45 -2.47
C PHE A 42 -23.89 -7.22 -1.25
N GLN A 43 -24.75 -8.20 -1.48
CA GLN A 43 -25.18 -9.19 -0.48
C GLN A 43 -24.86 -10.59 -1.01
N GLY A 44 -24.05 -11.35 -0.28
CA GLY A 44 -23.56 -12.68 -0.71
C GLY A 44 -22.19 -12.64 -1.39
N ALA A 45 -21.82 -13.75 -2.05
CA ALA A 45 -20.58 -13.84 -2.81
C ALA A 45 -20.64 -12.95 -4.06
N PHE A 46 -19.57 -12.20 -4.30
CA PHE A 46 -19.46 -11.30 -5.45
C PHE A 46 -18.03 -11.29 -5.98
N GLU A 47 -17.90 -10.96 -7.26
CA GLU A 47 -16.64 -10.75 -7.96
C GLU A 47 -16.83 -9.57 -8.92
N PHE A 48 -15.79 -8.76 -9.10
CA PHE A 48 -15.78 -7.71 -10.10
C PHE A 48 -14.35 -7.42 -10.53
N ASP A 49 -14.19 -7.03 -11.79
CA ASP A 49 -12.89 -6.69 -12.36
C ASP A 49 -12.70 -5.19 -12.49
N ILE A 50 -11.47 -4.74 -12.27
CA ILE A 50 -11.00 -3.39 -12.62
C ILE A 50 -9.96 -3.56 -13.73
N LEU A 51 -10.36 -3.22 -14.96
CA LEU A 51 -9.53 -3.40 -16.15
C LEU A 51 -8.99 -2.04 -16.62
N LEU A 52 -7.66 -1.91 -16.66
CA LEU A 52 -6.99 -0.74 -17.21
C LEU A 52 -6.41 -1.11 -18.59
N SER A 53 -6.92 -0.48 -19.66
CA SER A 53 -6.38 -0.63 -21.01
C SER A 53 -5.72 0.67 -21.45
N SER A 54 -4.44 0.61 -21.82
CA SER A 54 -3.74 1.74 -22.44
C SER A 54 -4.26 1.97 -23.85
N GLY A 55 -4.33 3.22 -24.31
CA GLY A 55 -4.66 3.53 -25.72
C GLY A 55 -3.65 2.98 -26.72
N SER A 56 -2.44 2.64 -26.27
CA SER A 56 -1.40 1.97 -27.07
C SER A 56 -1.52 0.44 -27.07
N ALA A 57 -2.44 -0.14 -26.31
CA ALA A 57 -2.60 -1.59 -26.25
C ALA A 57 -3.21 -2.12 -27.55
N GLY A 58 -2.57 -3.12 -28.16
CA GLY A 58 -3.03 -3.70 -29.42
C GLY A 58 -4.30 -4.55 -29.32
N GLN A 59 -4.70 -4.97 -28.11
CA GLN A 59 -5.92 -5.71 -27.82
C GLN A 59 -6.51 -5.24 -26.48
N PRO A 60 -7.86 -5.19 -26.34
CA PRO A 60 -8.49 -4.83 -25.08
C PRO A 60 -8.29 -5.94 -24.04
N LEU A 61 -8.06 -5.54 -22.78
CA LEU A 61 -8.07 -6.49 -21.66
C LEU A 61 -9.52 -6.87 -21.35
N THR A 62 -9.84 -8.16 -21.35
CA THR A 62 -11.17 -8.70 -21.00
C THR A 62 -11.09 -9.60 -19.76
N SER A 63 -12.21 -9.84 -19.10
CA SER A 63 -12.30 -10.74 -17.94
C SER A 63 -11.85 -12.17 -18.24
N ASP A 64 -12.14 -12.68 -19.44
CA ASP A 64 -11.69 -14.02 -19.87
C ASP A 64 -10.15 -14.08 -20.00
N VAL A 65 -9.55 -13.04 -20.60
CA VAL A 65 -8.10 -12.91 -20.69
C VAL A 65 -7.50 -12.83 -19.30
N LEU A 66 -8.04 -11.97 -18.42
CA LEU A 66 -7.59 -11.84 -17.04
C LEU A 66 -7.62 -13.19 -16.29
N SER A 67 -8.73 -13.92 -16.40
CA SER A 67 -8.90 -15.23 -15.75
C SER A 67 -7.87 -16.26 -16.22
N LYS A 68 -7.53 -16.24 -17.51
CA LYS A 68 -6.49 -17.11 -18.09
C LYS A 68 -5.09 -16.70 -17.62
N GLU A 69 -4.81 -15.40 -17.61
CA GLU A 69 -3.51 -14.86 -17.22
C GLU A 69 -3.23 -15.07 -15.72
N ILE A 70 -4.24 -14.98 -14.85
CA ILE A 70 -4.09 -15.31 -13.42
C ILE A 70 -3.60 -16.75 -13.24
N LYS A 71 -4.25 -17.72 -13.90
CA LYS A 71 -3.85 -19.13 -13.81
C LYS A 71 -2.45 -19.36 -14.35
N THR A 72 -2.13 -18.77 -15.49
CA THR A 72 -0.83 -18.91 -16.16
C THR A 72 0.29 -18.30 -15.31
N THR A 73 0.09 -17.09 -14.78
CA THR A 73 1.05 -16.39 -13.94
C THR A 73 1.27 -17.09 -12.61
N ALA A 74 0.20 -17.60 -11.99
CA ALA A 74 0.31 -18.37 -10.75
C ALA A 74 1.16 -19.63 -10.94
N GLN A 75 0.93 -20.37 -12.02
CA GLN A 75 1.73 -21.56 -12.36
C GLN A 75 3.21 -21.19 -12.63
N ALA A 76 3.44 -20.16 -13.44
CA ALA A 76 4.80 -19.69 -13.73
C ALA A 76 5.56 -19.27 -12.47
N PHE A 77 4.88 -18.62 -11.51
CA PHE A 77 5.45 -18.32 -10.20
C PHE A 77 5.81 -19.59 -9.43
N GLU A 78 4.93 -20.59 -9.41
CA GLU A 78 5.20 -21.85 -8.71
C GLU A 78 6.44 -22.56 -9.26
N ASP A 79 6.56 -22.63 -10.58
CA ASP A 79 7.64 -23.34 -11.26
C ASP A 79 8.97 -22.63 -11.02
N LYS A 80 9.00 -21.30 -11.20
CA LYS A 80 10.17 -20.48 -10.94
C LYS A 80 10.58 -20.50 -9.46
N PHE A 81 9.62 -20.51 -8.54
CA PHE A 81 9.91 -20.61 -7.11
C PHE A 81 10.60 -21.93 -6.77
N LYS A 82 10.13 -23.06 -7.30
CA LYS A 82 10.74 -24.38 -7.06
C LYS A 82 12.14 -24.47 -7.67
N GLU A 83 12.33 -23.90 -8.86
CA GLU A 83 13.63 -23.84 -9.53
C GLU A 83 14.68 -23.11 -8.69
N ILE A 84 14.34 -21.92 -8.16
CA ILE A 84 15.28 -21.06 -7.44
C ILE A 84 15.41 -21.47 -5.96
N TYR A 85 14.30 -21.80 -5.31
CA TYR A 85 14.22 -22.05 -3.86
C TYR A 85 13.82 -23.50 -3.55
N SER A 86 14.51 -24.45 -4.19
CA SER A 86 14.33 -25.88 -3.91
C SER A 86 14.50 -26.18 -2.40
N PRO A 87 13.58 -26.93 -1.76
CA PRO A 87 13.68 -27.25 -0.34
C PRO A 87 14.98 -27.98 0.01
N MET A 88 15.64 -27.54 1.08
CA MET A 88 16.87 -28.15 1.59
C MET A 88 16.65 -28.67 3.00
N LYS A 89 17.32 -29.77 3.36
CA LYS A 89 17.30 -30.32 4.73
C LYS A 89 17.87 -29.30 5.73
N PRO A 90 17.28 -29.14 6.93
CA PRO A 90 16.17 -29.90 7.51
C PRO A 90 14.76 -29.36 7.18
N PHE A 91 14.65 -28.41 6.25
CA PHE A 91 13.42 -27.72 5.88
C PHE A 91 12.82 -28.26 4.56
N ASP A 92 12.84 -29.57 4.38
CA ASP A 92 12.32 -30.29 3.20
C ASP A 92 10.88 -30.80 3.37
N SER A 93 10.27 -30.60 4.54
CA SER A 93 8.87 -30.95 4.77
C SER A 93 7.92 -30.11 3.91
N PRO A 94 6.85 -30.71 3.34
CA PRO A 94 5.87 -30.00 2.51
C PRO A 94 5.22 -28.76 3.15
N LYS A 95 5.20 -28.69 4.49
CA LYS A 95 4.66 -27.55 5.25
C LYS A 95 5.46 -26.25 5.06
N TYR A 96 6.75 -26.33 4.72
CA TYR A 96 7.60 -25.14 4.59
C TYR A 96 7.42 -24.44 3.25
N LEU A 97 6.98 -25.15 2.21
CA LEU A 97 6.83 -24.59 0.87
C LEU A 97 5.73 -23.50 0.79
N PRO A 98 4.50 -23.70 1.34
CA PRO A 98 3.52 -22.63 1.39
C PRO A 98 3.99 -21.42 2.22
N PHE A 99 4.72 -21.67 3.32
CA PHE A 99 5.25 -20.63 4.18
C PHE A 99 6.30 -19.76 3.47
N SER A 100 7.28 -20.39 2.81
CA SER A 100 8.33 -19.66 2.09
C SER A 100 7.78 -18.87 0.90
N LYS A 101 6.81 -19.43 0.16
CA LYS A 101 6.06 -18.71 -0.87
C LYS A 101 5.38 -17.47 -0.30
N ALA A 102 4.62 -17.62 0.78
CA ALA A 102 3.93 -16.50 1.43
C ALA A 102 4.89 -15.42 1.95
N MET A 103 6.02 -15.82 2.54
CA MET A 103 7.05 -14.90 3.02
C MET A 103 7.64 -14.05 1.88
N LEU A 104 8.01 -14.69 0.77
CA LEU A 104 8.52 -13.97 -0.41
C LEU A 104 7.46 -13.06 -1.02
N SER A 105 6.22 -13.56 -1.18
CA SER A 105 5.11 -12.76 -1.72
C SER A 105 4.81 -11.54 -0.85
N ASN A 106 4.90 -11.65 0.48
CA ASN A 106 4.72 -10.51 1.38
C ASN A 106 5.86 -9.49 1.28
N LEU A 107 7.11 -9.95 1.13
CA LEU A 107 8.27 -9.06 0.95
C LEU A 107 8.16 -8.28 -0.37
N VAL A 108 7.91 -8.98 -1.47
CA VAL A 108 7.76 -8.37 -2.81
C VAL A 108 6.52 -7.48 -2.85
N GLY A 109 5.41 -7.89 -2.22
CA GLY A 109 4.21 -7.06 -2.06
C GLY A 109 4.40 -5.84 -1.14
N GLY A 110 5.55 -5.73 -0.48
CA GLY A 110 5.99 -4.54 0.25
C GLY A 110 6.87 -3.60 -0.57
N ILE A 111 7.17 -3.90 -1.84
CA ILE A 111 7.92 -2.97 -2.69
C ILE A 111 7.00 -1.81 -3.08
N GLY A 112 7.46 -0.59 -2.86
CA GLY A 112 6.74 0.64 -3.15
C GLY A 112 7.60 1.64 -3.91
N TYR A 113 6.94 2.54 -4.62
CA TYR A 113 7.53 3.74 -5.22
C TYR A 113 7.06 4.96 -4.42
N PHE A 114 8.00 5.80 -4.02
CA PHE A 114 7.77 6.99 -3.22
C PHE A 114 8.39 8.20 -3.90
N TYR A 115 7.70 9.34 -3.80
CA TYR A 115 8.17 10.61 -4.34
C TYR A 115 7.79 11.74 -3.38
N GLY A 116 8.74 12.62 -3.06
CA GLY A 116 8.49 13.82 -2.26
C GLY A 116 9.72 14.33 -1.54
N ASP A 117 9.50 15.33 -0.71
CA ASP A 117 10.55 16.03 0.04
C ASP A 117 10.85 15.29 1.35
N SER A 118 12.10 15.32 1.78
CA SER A 118 12.50 14.85 3.12
C SER A 118 12.69 16.02 4.06
N ILE A 119 12.53 15.80 5.36
CA ILE A 119 12.88 16.80 6.37
C ILE A 119 14.28 16.48 6.90
N VAL A 120 15.23 17.39 6.69
CA VAL A 120 16.64 17.20 7.00
C VAL A 120 17.17 18.33 7.88
N ASP A 121 18.13 18.02 8.74
CA ASP A 121 18.96 19.02 9.42
C ASP A 121 20.32 19.07 8.72
N ARG A 122 20.68 20.23 8.18
CA ARG A 122 21.97 20.49 7.51
C ARG A 122 22.88 21.42 8.31
N SER A 123 22.59 21.60 9.61
CA SER A 123 23.38 22.47 10.48
C SER A 123 24.83 22.02 10.66
N ASN A 124 25.13 20.73 10.43
CA ASN A 124 26.45 20.11 10.57
C ASN A 124 27.16 20.55 11.86
N ALA A 125 26.44 20.42 12.97
CA ALA A 125 26.90 20.83 14.29
C ALA A 125 28.18 20.04 14.67
N PRO A 126 29.24 20.70 15.16
CA PRO A 126 30.50 20.05 15.51
C PRO A 126 30.33 18.96 16.58
N GLU A 127 29.27 19.02 17.37
CA GLU A 127 28.92 17.98 18.35
C GLU A 127 28.53 16.63 17.70
N TYR A 128 28.41 16.56 16.38
CA TYR A 128 28.25 15.31 15.61
C TYR A 128 29.57 14.62 15.23
N ASP A 129 30.73 15.25 15.41
CA ASP A 129 32.04 14.69 15.00
C ASP A 129 32.58 13.62 15.97
N GLU A 130 31.80 13.24 17.00
CA GLU A 130 32.05 12.14 17.95
C GLU A 130 33.46 12.13 18.61
N GLU A 131 34.10 13.29 18.77
CA GLU A 131 35.50 13.37 19.19
C GLU A 131 35.76 13.08 20.69
N ASP A 132 34.73 13.18 21.54
CA ASP A 132 34.84 13.06 23.01
C ASP A 132 34.09 11.83 23.59
N GLU A 133 34.56 11.28 24.71
CA GLU A 133 33.94 10.13 25.40
C GLU A 133 32.50 10.39 25.94
N GLY A 134 32.01 11.63 25.84
CA GLY A 134 30.65 12.06 26.17
C GLY A 134 29.84 12.57 24.96
N PHE A 135 30.26 12.29 23.73
CA PHE A 135 29.68 12.91 22.53
C PHE A 135 28.15 12.77 22.43
N TRP A 136 27.57 11.70 22.99
CA TRP A 136 26.14 11.44 22.96
C TRP A 136 25.31 12.55 23.61
N GLU A 137 25.83 13.20 24.66
CA GLU A 137 25.15 14.33 25.31
C GLU A 137 25.18 15.58 24.41
N GLY A 138 26.35 15.90 23.83
CA GLY A 138 26.50 17.00 22.86
C GLY A 138 25.66 16.79 21.59
N THR A 139 25.64 15.58 21.05
CA THR A 139 24.80 15.19 19.90
C THR A 139 23.30 15.30 20.24
N ALA A 140 22.88 14.95 21.46
CA ALA A 140 21.49 15.08 21.89
C ALA A 140 21.07 16.55 21.99
N GLU A 141 21.93 17.42 22.52
CA GLU A 141 21.69 18.87 22.55
C GLU A 141 21.67 19.49 21.15
N ALA A 142 22.57 19.07 20.26
CA ALA A 142 22.59 19.51 18.87
C ALA A 142 21.30 19.11 18.13
N ARG A 143 20.82 17.87 18.31
CA ARG A 143 19.53 17.42 17.76
C ARG A 143 18.35 18.21 18.31
N ALA A 144 18.38 18.61 19.58
CA ALA A 144 17.33 19.45 20.15
C ALA A 144 17.30 20.87 19.53
N ARG A 145 18.44 21.34 19.01
CA ARG A 145 18.58 22.63 18.30
C ARG A 145 18.51 22.50 16.77
N ALA A 146 18.20 21.31 16.25
CA ALA A 146 18.21 21.01 14.83
C ALA A 146 17.32 21.96 14.02
N LYS A 147 17.84 22.47 12.90
CA LYS A 147 17.06 23.28 11.95
C LYS A 147 16.51 22.38 10.87
N LEU A 148 15.31 21.87 11.13
CA LEU A 148 14.58 21.00 10.21
C LEU A 148 14.12 21.80 8.98
N LEU A 149 14.68 21.47 7.82
CA LEU A 149 14.34 22.09 6.54
C LEU A 149 13.88 21.03 5.54
N PRO A 150 12.92 21.34 4.67
CA PRO A 150 12.61 20.46 3.54
C PRO A 150 13.80 20.39 2.59
N SER A 151 14.11 19.18 2.13
CA SER A 151 15.04 18.92 1.03
C SER A 151 14.33 19.05 -0.31
N ASP A 152 15.11 19.06 -1.39
CA ASP A 152 14.55 18.88 -2.73
C ASP A 152 13.83 17.52 -2.83
N PRO A 153 12.82 17.41 -3.72
CA PRO A 153 12.10 16.16 -3.93
C PRO A 153 13.04 15.05 -4.40
N ALA A 154 12.88 13.87 -3.83
CA ALA A 154 13.57 12.67 -4.26
C ALA A 154 12.57 11.56 -4.56
N GLU A 155 13.01 10.58 -5.35
CA GLU A 155 12.28 9.34 -5.58
C GLU A 155 12.98 8.16 -4.92
N LEU A 156 12.20 7.18 -4.48
CA LEU A 156 12.71 5.97 -3.84
C LEU A 156 11.87 4.76 -4.26
N PHE A 157 12.54 3.75 -4.79
CA PHE A 157 11.96 2.43 -5.08
C PHE A 157 12.57 1.41 -4.13
N THR A 158 11.80 0.96 -3.13
CA THR A 158 12.33 0.09 -2.06
C THR A 158 11.27 -0.82 -1.46
N SER A 159 11.70 -1.91 -0.83
CA SER A 159 10.85 -2.73 0.04
C SER A 159 10.63 -2.05 1.39
N ILE A 160 9.41 -2.13 1.92
CA ILE A 160 9.11 -1.63 3.27
C ILE A 160 9.14 -2.75 4.31
N PRO A 161 9.66 -2.48 5.53
CA PRO A 161 9.71 -3.50 6.59
C PRO A 161 8.33 -3.96 7.06
N SER A 162 7.33 -3.08 7.04
CA SER A 162 5.97 -3.37 7.50
C SER A 162 4.95 -2.45 6.87
N ARG A 163 4.05 -3.02 6.05
CA ARG A 163 2.93 -2.31 5.40
C ARG A 163 2.00 -1.57 6.39
N PRO A 164 1.55 -2.18 7.50
CA PRO A 164 0.61 -1.51 8.41
C PRO A 164 1.26 -0.46 9.32
N ILE A 165 2.55 -0.62 9.66
CA ILE A 165 3.19 0.22 10.68
C ILE A 165 4.03 1.32 10.04
N LEU A 166 4.74 1.04 8.93
CA LEU A 166 5.74 1.94 8.34
C LEU A 166 5.69 1.89 6.79
N PRO A 167 4.66 2.48 6.16
CA PRO A 167 4.56 2.51 4.71
C PRO A 167 5.69 3.29 4.01
N SER A 168 6.53 4.06 4.72
CA SER A 168 7.62 4.86 4.12
C SER A 168 8.86 5.05 5.01
N ARG A 169 8.91 4.45 6.21
CA ARG A 169 10.03 4.66 7.15
C ARG A 169 11.12 3.62 6.95
N VAL A 170 12.06 3.92 6.08
CA VAL A 170 13.40 3.33 6.12
C VAL A 170 14.28 4.38 6.82
N PRO A 171 14.91 4.09 7.97
CA PRO A 171 15.92 4.99 8.51
C PRO A 171 17.05 5.03 7.48
N LEU A 172 17.15 6.14 6.74
CA LEU A 172 18.38 6.48 6.07
C LEU A 172 19.35 6.80 7.21
N GLY A 173 20.35 5.93 7.36
CA GLY A 173 21.40 6.04 8.38
C GLY A 173 22.28 7.25 8.15
#